data_AF-A0A831UG12-F1
#
_entry.id   AF-A0A831UG12-F1
#
_cell.length_a   1.000
_cell.length_b   1.000
_cell.length_c   1.000
_cell.angle_alpha   90.00
_cell.angle_beta   90.00
_cell.angle_gamma   90.00
#
_symmetry.space_group_name_H-M   'P 1'
#
loop_
_entity.id
_entity.type
_entity.pdbx_description
1 polymer ?
#
loop_
_entity_poly.entity_id
_entity_poly.type
_entity_poly.pdbx_seq_one_letter_code
_entity_poly.pdbx_strand_id
1 'polypeptide(L)'
;MLPACQQVQEKLGTTFIKYARDSAIYRGQGLIEGLYNHFDSDREIFEAIVSAFSVSEFIDLHQLIVRVVDRALFNCFHLFQSTDEIHFLISLEGADEPVNIKRCFPDMPQCVFGTNNPGWIAQYSSYVYPYARAEDAMSLLDYRKAPVAPLQMPSLPAFPDPSVEWHGRTAQQQEALDKFGFWLMRVVRDKTIDEWLSVMAGYEPPDVWLAMQARSLLEGWAERLQRVQRLEEDVMITVLLEAIDTMLHDALYDIDAREEYRIAVKTSRGWVADLTRVPMLVNLAAELFGEDGWIARFSRYPRAWVDRE
;
A
#
# COMPACT_ATOMS: atom_id res chain seq x y z
N MET A 1 18.48 -19.61 4.96
CA MET A 1 17.01 -19.44 5.05
C MET A 1 16.39 -20.83 5.07
N LEU A 2 15.40 -21.10 5.93
CA LEU A 2 14.71 -22.40 5.92
C LEU A 2 13.98 -22.58 4.57
N PRO A 3 13.88 -23.81 4.02
CA PRO A 3 13.19 -24.05 2.74
C PRO A 3 11.76 -23.49 2.71
N ALA A 4 11.05 -23.61 3.84
CA ALA A 4 9.71 -23.02 4.00
C ALA A 4 9.72 -21.49 3.82
N CYS A 5 10.69 -20.79 4.40
CA CYS A 5 10.77 -19.33 4.29
C CYS A 5 11.13 -18.86 2.88
N GLN A 6 11.86 -19.67 2.11
CA GLN A 6 12.10 -19.37 0.69
C GLN A 6 10.81 -19.45 -0.13
N GLN A 7 9.96 -20.46 0.12
CA GLN A 7 8.65 -20.56 -0.55
C GLN A 7 7.72 -19.41 -0.14
N VAL A 8 7.71 -19.03 1.15
CA VAL A 8 6.98 -17.84 1.63
C VAL A 8 7.50 -16.58 0.91
N GLN A 9 8.83 -16.43 0.76
CA GLN A 9 9.42 -15.30 0.03
C GLN A 9 8.93 -15.23 -1.41
N GLU A 10 8.93 -16.36 -2.12
CA GLU A 10 8.51 -16.42 -3.52
C GLU A 10 7.05 -16.05 -3.70
N LYS A 11 6.17 -16.56 -2.81
CA LYS A 11 4.75 -16.23 -2.80
C LYS A 11 4.54 -14.74 -2.52
N LEU A 12 5.15 -14.20 -1.46
CA LEU A 12 5.05 -12.78 -1.11
C LEU A 12 5.62 -11.87 -2.19
N GLY A 13 6.79 -12.19 -2.71
CA GLY A 13 7.45 -11.44 -3.77
C GLY A 13 6.58 -11.37 -5.03
N THR A 14 6.00 -12.50 -5.42
CA THR A 14 5.10 -12.55 -6.58
C THR A 14 3.81 -11.75 -6.32
N THR A 15 3.12 -11.99 -5.21
CA THR A 15 1.85 -11.32 -4.90
C THR A 15 2.02 -9.81 -4.70
N PHE A 16 2.90 -9.39 -3.79
CA PHE A 16 2.99 -7.98 -3.41
C PHE A 16 3.85 -7.14 -4.35
N ILE A 17 4.93 -7.69 -4.93
CA ILE A 17 5.79 -6.92 -5.83
C ILE A 17 5.24 -6.97 -7.25
N LYS A 18 5.10 -8.18 -7.80
CA LYS A 18 4.76 -8.33 -9.22
C LYS A 18 3.31 -8.02 -9.52
N TYR A 19 2.37 -8.48 -8.68
CA TYR A 19 0.95 -8.30 -8.96
C TYR A 19 0.37 -7.03 -8.36
N ALA A 20 0.67 -6.69 -7.10
CA ALA A 20 0.13 -5.47 -6.50
C ALA A 20 0.93 -4.22 -6.86
N ARG A 21 2.21 -4.15 -6.49
CA ARG A 21 3.05 -2.95 -6.65
C ARG A 21 3.26 -2.58 -8.12
N ASP A 22 3.71 -3.51 -8.96
CA ASP A 22 4.01 -3.20 -10.36
C ASP A 22 2.75 -2.84 -11.16
N SER A 23 1.60 -3.51 -10.89
CA SER A 23 0.31 -3.16 -11.48
C SER A 23 -0.12 -1.76 -11.09
N ALA A 24 0.00 -1.39 -9.80
CA ALA A 24 -0.35 -0.06 -9.33
C ALA A 24 0.52 1.05 -9.95
N ILE A 25 1.82 0.79 -10.13
CA ILE A 25 2.71 1.72 -10.83
C ILE A 25 2.31 1.85 -12.30
N TYR A 26 2.08 0.73 -12.98
CA TYR A 26 1.66 0.73 -14.39
C TYR A 26 0.35 1.48 -14.59
N ARG A 27 -0.65 1.24 -13.75
CA ARG A 27 -1.95 1.89 -13.81
C ARG A 27 -1.86 3.38 -13.48
N GLY A 28 -1.14 3.74 -12.42
CA GLY A 28 -0.92 5.14 -12.06
C GLY A 28 -0.18 5.92 -13.15
N GLN A 29 0.81 5.30 -13.81
CA GLN A 29 1.50 5.90 -14.95
C GLN A 29 0.57 6.01 -16.18
N GLY A 30 -0.19 4.96 -16.48
CA GLY A 30 -1.15 5.00 -17.57
C GLY A 30 -2.27 6.02 -17.37
N LEU A 31 -2.66 6.32 -16.12
CA LEU A 31 -3.58 7.40 -15.79
C LEU A 31 -3.02 8.76 -16.25
N ILE A 32 -1.77 9.06 -15.90
CA ILE A 32 -1.15 10.36 -16.23
C ILE A 32 -0.70 10.45 -17.69
N GLU A 33 -0.50 9.32 -18.37
CA GLU A 33 -0.19 9.22 -19.79
C GLU A 33 -1.44 9.17 -20.69
N GLY A 34 -2.64 9.03 -20.12
CA GLY A 34 -3.89 8.90 -20.87
C GLY A 34 -4.05 7.55 -21.59
N LEU A 35 -3.36 6.50 -21.14
CA LEU A 35 -3.52 5.14 -21.70
C LEU A 35 -4.91 4.56 -21.42
N TYR A 36 -5.59 5.05 -20.38
CA TYR A 36 -6.93 4.62 -19.96
C TYR A 36 -8.04 5.62 -20.32
N ASN A 37 -7.84 6.47 -21.33
CA ASN A 37 -8.78 7.48 -21.85
C ASN A 37 -10.16 6.97 -22.32
N HIS A 38 -10.57 5.75 -21.95
CA HIS A 38 -11.88 5.19 -22.16
C HIS A 38 -12.89 5.52 -21.04
N PHE A 39 -12.43 6.06 -19.89
CA PHE A 39 -13.30 6.53 -18.80
C PHE A 39 -13.20 8.06 -18.64
N ASP A 40 -14.34 8.72 -18.46
CA ASP A 40 -14.43 10.19 -18.44
C ASP A 40 -13.62 10.84 -17.30
N SER A 41 -13.54 10.21 -16.12
CA SER A 41 -12.76 10.70 -14.98
C SER A 41 -11.24 10.73 -15.24
N ASP A 42 -10.75 9.76 -16.01
CA ASP A 42 -9.32 9.62 -16.29
C ASP A 42 -8.88 10.63 -17.36
N ARG A 43 -9.83 10.98 -18.24
CA ARG A 43 -9.62 12.00 -19.27
C ARG A 43 -9.41 13.39 -18.67
N GLU A 44 -10.17 13.77 -17.64
CA GLU A 44 -10.01 15.07 -16.97
C GLU A 44 -8.63 15.19 -16.31
N ILE A 45 -8.17 14.12 -15.65
CA ILE A 45 -6.83 14.07 -15.04
C ILE A 45 -5.74 14.20 -16.10
N PHE A 46 -5.85 13.46 -17.20
CA PHE A 46 -4.90 13.55 -18.29
C PHE A 46 -4.88 14.95 -18.93
N GLU A 47 -6.05 15.53 -19.22
CA GLU A 47 -6.16 16.88 -19.79
C GLU A 47 -5.58 17.95 -18.86
N ALA A 48 -5.83 17.84 -17.55
CA ALA A 48 -5.22 18.71 -16.54
C ALA A 48 -3.70 18.55 -16.51
N ILE A 49 -3.18 17.32 -16.58
CA ILE A 49 -1.74 17.06 -16.57
C ILE A 49 -1.06 17.65 -17.81
N VAL A 50 -1.57 17.37 -19.00
CA VAL A 50 -0.98 17.86 -20.26
C VAL A 50 -1.05 19.38 -20.37
N SER A 51 -2.07 20.02 -19.79
CA SER A 51 -2.23 21.48 -19.85
C SER A 51 -1.42 22.23 -18.80
N ALA A 52 -1.19 21.64 -17.62
CA ALA A 52 -0.57 22.33 -16.49
C ALA A 52 0.88 21.91 -16.22
N PHE A 53 1.33 20.73 -16.64
CA PHE A 53 2.65 20.20 -16.30
C PHE A 53 3.67 20.47 -17.42
N SER A 54 4.85 20.97 -17.03
CA SER A 54 6.05 20.89 -17.86
C SER A 54 6.55 19.45 -17.94
N VAL A 55 7.40 19.16 -18.93
CA VAL A 55 8.06 17.85 -19.07
C VAL A 55 8.82 17.44 -17.79
N SER A 56 9.46 18.39 -17.11
CA SER A 56 10.14 18.10 -15.83
C SER A 56 9.18 17.73 -14.71
N GLU A 57 8.04 18.42 -14.59
CA GLU A 57 7.02 18.10 -13.59
C GLU A 57 6.37 16.74 -13.88
N PHE A 58 6.17 16.42 -15.16
CA PHE A 58 5.66 15.12 -15.58
C PHE A 58 6.62 13.98 -15.19
N ILE A 59 7.93 14.17 -15.40
CA ILE A 59 8.96 13.21 -14.95
C ILE A 59 8.94 13.06 -13.43
N ASP A 60 8.83 14.15 -12.68
CA ASP A 60 8.75 14.10 -11.23
C ASP A 60 7.49 13.35 -10.75
N LEU A 61 6.35 13.55 -11.43
CA LEU A 61 5.11 12.84 -11.12
C LEU A 61 5.24 11.32 -11.35
N HIS A 62 5.86 10.91 -12.47
CA HIS A 62 6.18 9.51 -12.73
C HIS A 62 7.01 8.88 -11.60
N GLN A 63 8.02 9.61 -11.12
CA GLN A 63 8.87 9.12 -10.03
C GLN A 63 8.11 9.10 -8.70
N LEU A 64 7.27 10.11 -8.43
CA LEU A 64 6.46 10.18 -7.24
C LEU A 64 5.50 8.99 -7.14
N ILE A 65 4.82 8.62 -8.22
CA ILE A 65 3.91 7.44 -8.25
C ILE A 65 4.64 6.19 -7.76
N VAL A 66 5.84 5.93 -8.29
CA VAL A 66 6.65 4.76 -7.88
C VAL A 66 6.91 4.80 -6.37
N ARG A 67 7.37 5.94 -5.86
CA ARG A 67 7.76 6.09 -4.45
C ARG A 67 6.58 6.04 -3.49
N VAL A 68 5.42 6.53 -3.91
CA VAL A 68 4.16 6.44 -3.17
C VAL A 68 3.71 4.99 -3.06
N VAL A 69 3.71 4.24 -4.16
CA VAL A 69 3.39 2.81 -4.13
C VAL A 69 4.39 2.03 -3.28
N ASP A 70 5.68 2.32 -3.42
CA ASP A 70 6.73 1.70 -2.59
C ASP A 70 6.52 1.96 -1.11
N ARG A 71 6.16 3.20 -0.74
CA ARG A 71 5.92 3.58 0.66
C ARG A 71 4.64 2.94 1.20
N ALA A 72 3.59 2.85 0.40
CA ALA A 72 2.37 2.14 0.79
C ALA A 72 2.66 0.65 1.00
N LEU A 73 3.45 0.02 0.13
CA LEU A 73 3.88 -1.36 0.31
C LEU A 73 4.72 -1.53 1.59
N PHE A 74 5.66 -0.62 1.83
CA PHE A 74 6.45 -0.58 3.06
C PHE A 74 5.56 -0.51 4.30
N ASN A 75 4.59 0.42 4.32
CA ASN A 75 3.65 0.60 5.42
C ASN A 75 2.75 -0.63 5.62
N CYS A 76 2.39 -1.34 4.54
CA CYS A 76 1.64 -2.60 4.60
C CYS A 76 2.42 -3.71 5.32
N PHE A 77 3.69 -3.93 4.94
CA PHE A 77 4.53 -4.91 5.65
C PHE A 77 4.84 -4.49 7.08
N HIS A 78 4.98 -3.19 7.33
CA HIS A 78 5.17 -2.66 8.67
C HIS A 78 3.94 -2.93 9.55
N LEU A 79 2.72 -2.78 9.03
CA LEU A 79 1.49 -3.18 9.70
C LEU A 79 1.53 -4.66 10.11
N PHE A 80 1.83 -5.56 9.17
CA PHE A 80 1.88 -7.01 9.45
C PHE A 80 2.97 -7.40 10.45
N GLN A 81 4.05 -6.61 10.54
CA GLN A 81 5.12 -6.84 11.50
C GLN A 81 4.78 -6.34 12.91
N SER A 82 4.15 -5.17 13.00
CA SER A 82 4.08 -4.37 14.23
C SER A 82 2.94 -4.76 15.18
N THR A 83 2.10 -5.71 14.81
CA THR A 83 1.02 -6.19 15.68
C THR A 83 1.02 -7.71 15.77
N ASP A 84 0.66 -8.24 16.94
CA ASP A 84 0.37 -9.67 17.13
C ASP A 84 -1.15 -9.94 17.05
N GLU A 85 -1.93 -8.93 16.64
CA GLU A 85 -3.39 -9.02 16.51
C GLU A 85 -3.82 -9.31 15.07
N ILE A 86 -2.93 -9.18 14.09
CA ILE A 86 -3.10 -9.66 12.71
C ILE A 86 -2.00 -10.66 12.43
N HIS A 87 -2.38 -11.87 12.04
CA HIS A 87 -1.45 -12.85 11.50
C HIS A 87 -1.73 -13.03 10.01
N PHE A 88 -0.73 -12.75 9.20
CA PHE A 88 -0.74 -13.11 7.78
C PHE A 88 -0.05 -14.47 7.61
N LEU A 89 -0.82 -15.45 7.16
CA LEU A 89 -0.45 -16.85 7.13
C LEU A 89 -0.40 -17.36 5.69
N ILE A 90 0.58 -18.19 5.39
CA ILE A 90 0.72 -18.85 4.08
C ILE A 90 0.82 -20.35 4.28
N SER A 91 -0.10 -21.08 3.67
CA SER A 91 -0.07 -22.54 3.59
C SER A 91 0.94 -22.97 2.52
N LEU A 92 1.85 -23.86 2.88
CA LEU A 92 2.89 -24.36 1.98
C LEU A 92 2.62 -25.81 1.61
N GLU A 93 3.02 -26.20 0.40
CA GLU A 93 2.92 -27.59 -0.02
C GLU A 93 3.80 -28.47 0.88
N GLY A 94 3.20 -29.50 1.48
CA GLY A 94 3.87 -30.41 2.40
C GLY A 94 4.11 -29.87 3.82
N ALA A 95 3.54 -28.71 4.19
CA ALA A 95 3.53 -28.22 5.56
C ALA A 95 2.22 -28.58 6.27
N ASP A 96 2.32 -29.07 7.51
CA ASP A 96 1.15 -29.43 8.33
C ASP A 96 0.39 -28.19 8.85
N GLU A 97 1.08 -27.06 9.01
CA GLU A 97 0.53 -25.82 9.53
C GLU A 97 0.90 -24.60 8.66
N PRO A 98 -0.01 -23.61 8.53
CA PRO A 98 0.30 -22.35 7.86
C PRO A 98 1.45 -21.60 8.55
N VAL A 99 2.33 -21.00 7.74
CA VAL A 99 3.47 -20.23 8.22
C VAL A 99 3.07 -18.77 8.37
N ASN A 100 3.22 -18.23 9.59
CA ASN A 100 3.11 -16.78 9.80
C ASN A 100 4.34 -16.09 9.19
N ILE A 101 4.10 -15.11 8.29
CA ILE A 101 5.17 -14.42 7.55
C ILE A 101 6.22 -13.76 8.47
N LYS A 102 5.81 -13.27 9.65
CA LYS A 102 6.69 -12.62 10.63
C LYS A 102 7.74 -13.58 11.20
N ARG A 103 7.49 -14.90 11.18
CA ARG A 103 8.48 -15.91 11.59
C ARG A 103 9.62 -16.03 10.58
N CYS A 104 9.32 -15.85 9.29
CA CYS A 104 10.33 -15.93 8.23
C CYS A 104 11.05 -14.60 8.02
N PHE A 105 10.35 -13.49 8.25
CA PHE A 105 10.84 -12.14 8.00
C PHE A 105 10.50 -11.27 9.22
N PRO A 106 11.39 -11.20 10.23
CA PRO A 106 11.19 -10.32 11.38
C PRO A 106 11.40 -8.83 11.06
N ASP A 107 12.02 -8.54 9.91
CA ASP A 107 12.34 -7.21 9.37
C ASP A 107 11.77 -7.07 7.94
N MET A 108 10.47 -7.31 7.77
CA MET A 108 9.80 -7.35 6.45
C MET A 108 9.96 -6.06 5.65
N PRO A 109 9.74 -4.85 6.22
CA PRO A 109 9.90 -3.61 5.45
C PRO A 109 11.29 -3.48 4.81
N GLN A 110 12.34 -3.95 5.50
CA GLN A 110 13.72 -3.92 5.00
C GLN A 110 13.98 -4.98 3.91
N CYS A 111 13.25 -6.09 3.92
CA CYS A 111 13.37 -7.16 2.92
C CYS A 111 12.91 -6.70 1.52
N VAL A 112 12.00 -5.73 1.45
CA VAL A 112 11.51 -5.17 0.17
C VAL A 112 12.62 -4.50 -0.63
N PHE A 113 13.57 -3.83 0.05
CA PHE A 113 14.58 -2.96 -0.58
C PHE A 113 16.04 -3.39 -0.33
N GLY A 114 16.29 -4.60 0.21
CA GLY A 114 17.64 -5.08 0.60
C GLY A 114 18.67 -5.20 -0.55
N THR A 115 19.97 -5.13 -0.23
CA THR A 115 21.11 -5.13 -1.19
C THR A 115 22.06 -6.31 -1.03
N ASN A 116 22.01 -7.03 0.10
CA ASN A 116 22.93 -8.15 0.40
C ASN A 116 22.36 -9.54 0.04
N ASN A 117 21.16 -9.51 -0.52
CA ASN A 117 20.42 -10.51 -1.27
C ASN A 117 19.43 -9.62 -2.05
N PRO A 118 19.22 -9.76 -3.38
CA PRO A 118 18.43 -8.78 -4.11
C PRO A 118 17.10 -8.59 -3.37
N GLY A 119 16.83 -7.34 -2.95
CA GLY A 119 15.60 -6.98 -2.26
C GLY A 119 14.42 -7.45 -3.10
N TRP A 120 13.27 -7.69 -2.47
CA TRP A 120 12.16 -8.31 -3.18
C TRP A 120 11.76 -7.52 -4.44
N ILE A 121 11.91 -6.20 -4.44
CA ILE A 121 11.71 -5.41 -5.64
C ILE A 121 12.72 -5.76 -6.74
N ALA A 122 14.01 -5.74 -6.44
CA ALA A 122 15.05 -6.11 -7.41
C ALA A 122 14.91 -7.55 -7.92
N GLN A 123 14.37 -8.45 -7.09
CA GLN A 123 14.21 -9.86 -7.44
C GLN A 123 12.92 -10.18 -8.22
N TYR A 124 11.79 -9.57 -7.86
CA TYR A 124 10.47 -9.96 -8.34
C TYR A 124 9.79 -8.91 -9.23
N SER A 125 10.26 -7.65 -9.22
CA SER A 125 9.66 -6.60 -10.04
C SER A 125 9.97 -6.82 -11.52
N SER A 126 8.97 -6.60 -12.36
CA SER A 126 9.09 -6.50 -13.82
C SER A 126 9.43 -5.07 -14.25
N TYR A 127 9.37 -4.10 -13.34
CA TYR A 127 9.75 -2.70 -13.56
C TYR A 127 11.26 -2.50 -13.34
N VAL A 128 12.04 -2.72 -14.40
CA VAL A 128 13.52 -2.68 -14.37
C VAL A 128 14.08 -1.26 -14.17
N TYR A 129 13.36 -0.21 -14.58
CA TYR A 129 13.95 1.13 -14.77
C TYR A 129 13.82 2.19 -13.66
N PRO A 130 12.85 2.21 -12.72
CA PRO A 130 12.76 3.31 -11.76
C PRO A 130 13.79 3.22 -10.62
N TYR A 131 14.64 2.18 -10.61
CA TYR A 131 15.49 1.83 -9.49
C TYR A 131 16.97 2.05 -9.66
N ALA A 132 17.52 2.17 -10.88
CA ALA A 132 18.97 2.32 -11.04
C ALA A 132 19.52 3.48 -10.17
N ARG A 133 18.84 4.64 -10.14
CA ARG A 133 19.23 5.77 -9.27
C ARG A 133 18.90 5.58 -7.79
N ALA A 134 17.82 4.86 -7.47
CA ALA A 134 17.42 4.60 -6.09
C ALA A 134 18.36 3.60 -5.42
N GLU A 135 18.73 2.55 -6.14
CA GLU A 135 19.69 1.54 -5.74
C GLU A 135 21.07 2.16 -5.57
N ASP A 136 21.50 3.05 -6.47
CA ASP A 136 22.72 3.84 -6.28
C ASP A 136 22.65 4.65 -4.99
N ALA A 137 21.58 5.43 -4.77
CA ALA A 137 21.41 6.22 -3.55
C ALA A 137 21.31 5.36 -2.26
N MET A 138 20.64 4.21 -2.34
CA MET A 138 20.50 3.26 -1.22
C MET A 138 21.80 2.51 -0.95
N SER A 139 22.63 2.26 -1.97
CA SER A 139 23.93 1.58 -1.82
C SER A 139 24.97 2.41 -1.07
N LEU A 140 24.80 3.74 -1.03
CA LEU A 140 25.71 4.69 -0.38
C LEU A 140 25.56 4.76 1.15
N LEU A 141 24.51 4.14 1.72
CA LEU A 141 24.27 4.09 3.16
C LEU A 141 24.10 2.64 3.62
N ASP A 142 24.58 2.28 4.80
CA ASP A 142 24.33 0.97 5.41
C ASP A 142 22.90 0.92 6.00
N TYR A 143 21.88 1.09 5.14
CA TYR A 143 20.46 1.16 5.54
C TYR A 143 19.96 -0.13 6.20
N ARG A 144 20.72 -1.22 6.13
CA ARG A 144 20.54 -2.43 6.96
C ARG A 144 20.54 -2.12 8.46
N LYS A 145 21.16 -1.01 8.86
CA LYS A 145 21.21 -0.51 10.24
C LYS A 145 20.28 0.67 10.48
N ALA A 146 19.56 1.14 9.45
CA ALA A 146 18.60 2.20 9.64
C ALA A 146 17.47 1.66 10.53
N PRO A 147 17.27 2.21 11.74
CA PRO A 147 16.20 1.75 12.60
C PRO A 147 14.87 2.06 11.91
N VAL A 148 14.04 1.04 11.73
CA VAL A 148 12.63 1.28 11.40
C VAL A 148 11.98 1.84 12.65
N ALA A 149 11.49 3.08 12.55
CA ALA A 149 10.79 3.71 13.65
C ALA A 149 9.58 2.83 14.02
N PRO A 150 9.35 2.47 15.30
CA PRO A 150 8.22 1.63 15.68
C PRO A 150 6.91 2.26 15.18
N LEU A 151 6.11 1.47 14.45
CA LEU A 151 4.79 1.91 14.05
C LEU A 151 3.91 2.15 15.27
N GLN A 152 3.42 3.38 15.41
CA GLN A 152 2.38 3.69 16.39
C GLN A 152 1.03 3.31 15.80
N MET A 153 0.44 2.22 16.33
CA MET A 153 -0.89 1.80 15.94
C MET A 153 -1.93 2.81 16.45
N PRO A 154 -2.80 3.35 15.60
CA PRO A 154 -3.87 4.23 16.05
C PRO A 154 -4.84 3.45 16.94
N SER A 155 -5.39 4.12 17.96
CA SER A 155 -6.40 3.55 18.82
C SER A 155 -7.61 3.10 18.01
N LEU A 156 -8.09 1.88 18.30
CA LEU A 156 -9.27 1.33 17.64
C LEU A 156 -10.52 2.07 18.14
N PRO A 157 -11.44 2.44 17.24
CA PRO A 157 -12.78 2.85 17.65
C PRO A 157 -13.56 1.63 18.19
N ALA A 158 -14.78 1.88 18.67
CA ALA A 158 -15.67 0.80 19.08
C ALA A 158 -16.16 0.01 17.85
N PHE A 159 -15.93 -1.30 17.84
CA PHE A 159 -16.33 -2.19 16.75
C PHE A 159 -17.24 -3.34 17.23
N PRO A 160 -18.07 -3.92 16.34
CA PRO A 160 -18.34 -3.44 14.98
C PRO A 160 -19.13 -2.12 15.00
N ASP A 161 -19.07 -1.35 13.92
CA ASP A 161 -19.89 -0.15 13.79
C ASP A 161 -21.38 -0.53 13.81
N PRO A 162 -22.19 -0.06 14.78
CA PRO A 162 -23.60 -0.43 14.87
C PRO A 162 -24.46 0.16 13.75
N SER A 163 -23.94 1.11 12.96
CA SER A 163 -24.66 1.74 11.84
C SER A 163 -24.60 0.96 10.53
N VAL A 164 -23.66 0.01 10.40
CA VAL A 164 -23.47 -0.79 9.19
C VAL A 164 -24.30 -2.05 9.25
N GLU A 165 -24.94 -2.44 8.14
CA GLU A 165 -25.58 -3.75 8.01
C GLU A 165 -24.58 -4.81 7.52
N TRP A 166 -24.36 -5.85 8.32
CA TRP A 166 -23.31 -6.86 8.09
C TRP A 166 -23.87 -8.21 7.64
N HIS A 167 -24.95 -8.18 6.83
CA HIS A 167 -25.77 -9.31 6.37
C HIS A 167 -25.11 -10.70 6.47
N GLY A 168 -25.55 -11.52 7.43
CA GLY A 168 -25.12 -12.93 7.54
C GLY A 168 -23.75 -13.16 8.17
N ARG A 169 -23.00 -12.12 8.52
CA ARG A 169 -21.77 -12.22 9.32
C ARG A 169 -22.12 -12.36 10.81
N THR A 170 -21.17 -12.75 11.64
CA THR A 170 -21.26 -12.66 13.11
C THR A 170 -20.63 -11.34 13.60
N ALA A 171 -20.98 -10.86 14.80
CA ALA A 171 -20.44 -9.59 15.31
C ALA A 171 -18.91 -9.66 15.47
N GLN A 172 -18.39 -10.85 15.77
CA GLN A 172 -16.95 -11.11 15.83
C GLN A 172 -16.29 -11.01 14.44
N GLN A 173 -16.92 -11.54 13.40
CA GLN A 173 -16.41 -11.46 12.03
C GLN A 173 -16.42 -10.02 11.51
N GLN A 174 -17.49 -9.26 11.80
CA GLN A 174 -17.55 -7.86 11.41
C GLN A 174 -16.52 -7.02 12.19
N GLU A 175 -16.35 -7.27 13.49
CA GLU A 175 -15.30 -6.62 14.29
C GLU A 175 -13.89 -6.90 13.73
N ALA A 176 -13.63 -8.13 13.26
CA ALA A 176 -12.37 -8.48 12.63
C ALA A 176 -12.15 -7.75 11.29
N LEU A 177 -13.17 -7.69 10.43
CA LEU A 177 -13.11 -6.97 9.15
C LEU A 177 -12.89 -5.47 9.36
N ASP A 178 -13.68 -4.85 10.23
CA ASP A 178 -13.59 -3.43 10.55
C ASP A 178 -12.22 -3.06 11.13
N LYS A 179 -11.70 -3.90 12.03
CA LYS A 179 -10.37 -3.70 12.60
C LYS A 179 -9.26 -3.80 11.57
N PHE A 180 -9.33 -4.81 10.70
CA PHE A 180 -8.35 -4.99 9.63
C PHE A 180 -8.41 -3.82 8.63
N GLY A 181 -9.61 -3.46 8.17
CA GLY A 181 -9.85 -2.34 7.27
C GLY A 181 -9.40 -1.00 7.86
N PHE A 182 -9.74 -0.73 9.13
CA PHE A 182 -9.33 0.48 9.82
C PHE A 182 -7.81 0.61 9.87
N TRP A 183 -7.09 -0.44 10.28
CA TRP A 183 -5.64 -0.36 10.27
C TRP A 183 -5.06 -0.24 8.86
N LEU A 184 -5.61 -0.93 7.86
CA LEU A 184 -5.17 -0.75 6.48
C LEU A 184 -5.31 0.71 6.03
N MET A 185 -6.45 1.34 6.30
CA MET A 185 -6.68 2.74 5.94
C MET A 185 -5.77 3.69 6.72
N ARG A 186 -5.67 3.53 8.04
CA ARG A 186 -4.95 4.48 8.89
C ARG A 186 -3.43 4.33 8.81
N VAL A 187 -2.93 3.11 8.74
CA VAL A 187 -1.50 2.79 8.77
C VAL A 187 -0.90 2.71 7.38
N VAL A 188 -1.65 2.23 6.39
CA VAL A 188 -1.11 2.06 5.04
C VAL A 188 -1.49 3.24 4.17
N ARG A 189 -2.78 3.49 3.99
CA ARG A 189 -3.27 4.49 3.05
C ARG A 189 -3.00 5.92 3.52
N ASP A 190 -3.70 6.35 4.57
CA ASP A 190 -3.67 7.72 5.08
C ASP A 190 -2.26 8.14 5.50
N LYS A 191 -1.52 7.24 6.17
CA LYS A 191 -0.15 7.53 6.59
C LYS A 191 0.77 7.79 5.39
N THR A 192 0.65 7.01 4.31
CA THR A 192 1.45 7.22 3.10
C THR A 192 1.13 8.56 2.47
N ILE A 193 -0.16 8.93 2.42
CA ILE A 193 -0.61 10.23 1.88
C ILE A 193 -0.06 11.37 2.73
N ASP A 194 -0.27 11.34 4.06
CA ASP A 194 0.25 12.33 5.01
C ASP A 194 1.76 12.52 4.86
N GLU A 195 2.49 11.42 4.75
CA GLU A 195 3.95 11.38 4.61
C GLU A 195 4.40 12.09 3.33
N TRP A 196 3.80 11.76 2.18
CA TRP A 196 4.17 12.39 0.91
C TRP A 196 3.71 13.83 0.77
N LEU A 197 2.54 14.18 1.30
CA LEU A 197 2.09 15.57 1.38
C LEU A 197 3.04 16.40 2.25
N SER A 198 3.51 15.85 3.37
CA SER A 198 4.48 16.51 4.24
C SER A 198 5.83 16.70 3.55
N VAL A 199 6.33 15.66 2.87
CA VAL A 199 7.56 15.75 2.07
C VAL A 199 7.43 16.81 0.99
N MET A 200 6.33 16.78 0.22
CA MET A 200 6.09 17.77 -0.82
C MET A 200 6.05 19.17 -0.23
N ALA A 201 5.44 19.38 0.95
CA ALA A 201 5.43 20.64 1.67
C ALA A 201 6.80 21.11 2.21
N GLY A 202 7.87 20.32 2.02
CA GLY A 202 9.24 20.66 2.41
C GLY A 202 9.62 20.23 3.83
N TYR A 203 8.80 19.41 4.49
CA TYR A 203 9.15 18.85 5.80
C TYR A 203 10.09 17.66 5.63
N GLU A 204 11.17 17.63 6.44
CA GLU A 204 12.07 16.49 6.50
C GLU A 204 11.37 15.29 7.17
N PRO A 205 11.34 14.12 6.52
CA PRO A 205 10.77 12.91 7.11
C PRO A 205 11.51 12.47 8.38
N PRO A 206 10.79 12.08 9.44
CA PRO A 206 11.42 11.44 10.60
C PRO A 206 11.91 10.02 10.28
N ASP A 207 11.33 9.40 9.25
CA ASP A 207 11.66 8.07 8.77
C ASP A 207 12.83 8.15 7.76
N VAL A 208 13.95 7.51 8.12
CA VAL A 208 15.20 7.54 7.30
C VAL A 208 14.94 7.05 5.88
N TRP A 209 14.08 6.04 5.73
CA TRP A 209 13.83 5.44 4.43
C TRP A 209 13.02 6.39 3.53
N LEU A 210 11.98 7.03 4.07
CA LEU A 210 11.23 8.05 3.35
C LEU A 210 12.11 9.26 3.00
N ALA A 211 12.97 9.70 3.93
CA ALA A 211 13.94 10.77 3.65
C ALA A 211 14.88 10.40 2.50
N MET A 212 15.37 9.16 2.45
CA MET A 212 16.21 8.67 1.35
C MET A 212 15.45 8.63 0.01
N GLN A 213 14.21 8.15 0.01
CA GLN A 213 13.36 8.17 -1.17
C GLN A 213 13.17 9.58 -1.71
N ALA A 214 12.83 10.53 -0.84
CA ALA A 214 12.66 11.93 -1.18
C ALA A 214 13.95 12.56 -1.75
N ARG A 215 15.11 12.23 -1.19
CA ARG A 215 16.43 12.72 -1.66
C ARG A 215 16.89 12.07 -2.97
N SER A 216 16.33 10.92 -3.35
CA SER A 216 16.64 10.25 -4.62
C SER A 216 15.95 10.89 -5.83
N LEU A 217 14.96 11.76 -5.59
CA LEU A 217 14.24 12.50 -6.62
C LEU A 217 15.10 13.64 -7.17
N LEU A 218 14.75 14.16 -8.35
CA LEU A 218 15.50 15.23 -9.00
C LEU A 218 15.52 16.51 -8.13
N GLU A 219 16.64 17.23 -8.13
CA GLU A 219 16.74 18.51 -7.41
C GLU A 219 15.58 19.44 -7.81
N GLY A 220 14.93 20.07 -6.84
CA GLY A 220 13.80 20.96 -7.05
C GLY A 220 12.46 20.26 -7.31
N TRP A 221 12.35 18.93 -7.19
CA TRP A 221 11.12 18.18 -7.48
C TRP A 221 9.96 18.62 -6.59
N ALA A 222 10.22 18.84 -5.29
CA ALA A 222 9.18 19.17 -4.32
C ALA A 222 8.58 20.55 -4.63
N GLU A 223 9.43 21.54 -4.96
CA GLU A 223 9.00 22.87 -5.36
C GLU A 223 8.21 22.85 -6.68
N ARG A 224 8.66 22.03 -7.64
CA ARG A 224 7.95 21.83 -8.91
C ARG A 224 6.57 21.21 -8.70
N LEU A 225 6.48 20.11 -7.93
CA LEU A 225 5.20 19.47 -7.66
C LEU A 225 4.29 20.31 -6.74
N GLN A 226 4.82 21.05 -5.77
CA GLN A 226 4.03 22.01 -4.99
C GLN A 226 3.42 23.10 -5.87
N ARG A 227 4.17 23.61 -6.85
CA ARG A 227 3.66 24.62 -7.77
C ARG A 227 2.42 24.10 -8.50
N VAL A 228 2.50 22.86 -9.00
CA VAL A 228 1.37 22.25 -9.71
C VAL A 228 0.22 21.92 -8.75
N GLN A 229 0.52 21.40 -7.55
CA GLN A 229 -0.50 21.15 -6.54
C GLN A 229 -1.29 22.42 -6.17
N ARG A 230 -0.67 23.61 -6.16
CA ARG A 230 -1.42 24.86 -5.90
C ARG A 230 -2.34 25.28 -7.04
N LEU A 231 -2.07 24.80 -8.26
CA LEU A 231 -2.89 25.07 -9.43
C LEU A 231 -4.01 24.03 -9.57
N GLU A 232 -3.71 22.78 -9.26
CA GLU A 232 -4.55 21.60 -9.49
C GLU A 232 -4.47 20.66 -8.26
N GLU A 233 -4.88 21.15 -7.09
CA GLU A 233 -4.74 20.44 -5.80
C GLU A 233 -5.34 19.04 -5.84
N ASP A 234 -6.50 18.93 -6.48
CA ASP A 234 -7.26 17.69 -6.63
C ASP A 234 -6.54 16.68 -7.51
N VAL A 235 -5.81 17.10 -8.54
CA VAL A 235 -5.12 16.18 -9.47
C VAL A 235 -4.00 15.44 -8.76
N MET A 236 -3.15 16.16 -8.03
CA MET A 236 -2.03 15.54 -7.31
C MET A 236 -2.53 14.56 -6.24
N ILE A 237 -3.51 14.97 -5.43
CA ILE A 237 -4.11 14.09 -4.42
C ILE A 237 -4.77 12.89 -5.09
N THR A 238 -5.49 13.08 -6.19
CA THR A 238 -6.15 11.98 -6.92
C THR A 238 -5.14 10.97 -7.45
N VAL A 239 -4.02 11.41 -8.04
CA VAL A 239 -2.96 10.50 -8.50
C VAL A 239 -2.36 9.70 -7.33
N LEU A 240 -2.13 10.33 -6.18
CA LEU A 240 -1.65 9.64 -4.98
C LEU A 240 -2.66 8.60 -4.48
N LEU A 241 -3.94 8.98 -4.39
CA LEU A 241 -5.02 8.08 -3.96
C LEU A 241 -5.14 6.89 -4.90
N GLU A 242 -5.13 7.12 -6.22
CA GLU A 242 -5.27 6.06 -7.22
C GLU A 242 -4.12 5.06 -7.16
N ALA A 243 -2.88 5.55 -7.03
CA ALA A 243 -1.71 4.69 -6.92
C ALA A 243 -1.76 3.79 -5.67
N ILE A 244 -2.17 4.33 -4.52
CA ILE A 244 -2.24 3.58 -3.27
C ILE A 244 -3.43 2.60 -3.28
N ASP A 245 -4.60 3.07 -3.72
CA ASP A 245 -5.83 2.27 -3.72
C ASP A 245 -5.73 1.11 -4.70
N THR A 246 -5.12 1.31 -5.86
CA THR A 246 -4.83 0.22 -6.80
C THR A 246 -3.92 -0.83 -6.18
N MET A 247 -2.86 -0.41 -5.48
CA MET A 247 -1.96 -1.35 -4.81
C MET A 247 -2.69 -2.15 -3.74
N LEU A 248 -3.50 -1.50 -2.90
CA LEU A 248 -4.28 -2.16 -1.86
C LEU A 248 -5.33 -3.10 -2.47
N HIS A 249 -6.04 -2.65 -3.49
CA HIS A 249 -7.03 -3.46 -4.20
C HIS A 249 -6.39 -4.73 -4.77
N ASP A 250 -5.33 -4.59 -5.56
CA ASP A 250 -4.68 -5.72 -6.22
C ASP A 250 -4.05 -6.68 -5.20
N ALA A 251 -3.46 -6.16 -4.11
CA ALA A 251 -2.96 -7.00 -3.03
C ALA A 251 -4.08 -7.80 -2.34
N LEU A 252 -5.17 -7.14 -1.93
CA LEU A 252 -6.29 -7.78 -1.25
C LEU A 252 -7.01 -8.80 -2.15
N TYR A 253 -7.15 -8.46 -3.43
CA TYR A 253 -7.74 -9.34 -4.43
C TYR A 253 -6.92 -10.63 -4.59
N ASP A 254 -5.60 -10.49 -4.78
CA ASP A 254 -4.71 -11.65 -4.93
C ASP A 254 -4.63 -12.51 -3.67
N ILE A 255 -4.71 -11.90 -2.48
CA ILE A 255 -4.76 -12.61 -1.20
C ILE A 255 -6.03 -13.45 -1.11
N ASP A 256 -7.18 -12.87 -1.44
CA ASP A 256 -8.47 -13.54 -1.34
C ASP A 256 -8.65 -14.66 -2.38
N ALA A 257 -8.16 -14.42 -3.60
CA ALA A 257 -8.25 -15.33 -4.75
C ALA A 257 -7.38 -16.60 -4.60
N ARG A 258 -6.41 -16.60 -3.69
CA ARG A 258 -5.41 -17.67 -3.53
C ARG A 258 -5.63 -18.43 -2.23
N GLU A 259 -6.01 -19.70 -2.33
CA GLU A 259 -6.36 -20.53 -1.17
C GLU A 259 -5.25 -20.73 -0.15
N GLU A 260 -3.98 -20.52 -0.54
CA GLU A 260 -2.87 -20.64 0.38
C GLU A 260 -2.81 -19.51 1.42
N TYR A 261 -3.38 -18.34 1.13
CA TYR A 261 -3.31 -17.18 2.02
C TYR A 261 -4.45 -17.19 3.03
N ARG A 262 -4.13 -16.80 4.28
CA ARG A 262 -5.13 -16.58 5.32
C ARG A 262 -4.74 -15.36 6.16
N ILE A 263 -5.75 -14.59 6.56
CA ILE A 263 -5.58 -13.49 7.51
C ILE A 263 -6.32 -13.87 8.79
N ALA A 264 -5.60 -14.13 9.87
CA ALA A 264 -6.22 -14.32 11.17
C ALA A 264 -6.20 -13.00 11.96
N VAL A 265 -7.33 -12.63 12.56
CA VAL A 265 -7.48 -11.36 13.29
C VAL A 265 -8.00 -11.61 14.71
N LYS A 266 -7.32 -11.02 15.69
CA LYS A 266 -7.73 -11.02 17.10
C LYS A 266 -8.73 -9.90 17.35
N THR A 267 -9.87 -10.25 17.91
CA THR A 267 -10.93 -9.32 18.33
C THR A 267 -11.09 -9.36 19.85
N SER A 268 -11.91 -8.47 20.41
CA SER A 268 -12.32 -8.54 21.80
C SER A 268 -13.09 -9.82 22.14
N ARG A 269 -13.69 -10.47 21.12
CA ARG A 269 -14.50 -11.69 21.23
C ARG A 269 -13.73 -12.97 20.90
N GLY A 270 -12.43 -12.87 20.62
CA GLY A 270 -11.57 -14.01 20.26
C GLY A 270 -10.99 -13.89 18.84
N TRP A 271 -10.49 -15.00 18.30
CA TRP A 271 -9.88 -15.02 16.97
C TRP A 271 -10.86 -15.34 15.86
N VAL A 272 -10.77 -14.61 14.75
CA VAL A 272 -11.27 -15.04 13.44
C VAL A 272 -10.08 -15.65 12.72
N ALA A 273 -10.14 -16.95 12.45
CA ALA A 273 -8.99 -17.70 11.93
C ALA A 273 -8.66 -17.38 10.46
N ASP A 274 -9.66 -16.98 9.68
CA ASP A 274 -9.49 -16.65 8.28
C ASP A 274 -10.50 -15.61 7.81
N LEU A 275 -10.02 -14.39 7.61
CA LEU A 275 -10.80 -13.26 7.13
C LEU A 275 -11.22 -13.42 5.66
N THR A 276 -10.46 -14.17 4.85
CA THR A 276 -10.74 -14.42 3.42
C THR A 276 -11.92 -15.37 3.19
N ARG A 277 -12.48 -15.92 4.27
CA ARG A 277 -13.56 -16.93 4.25
C ARG A 277 -14.77 -16.52 5.10
N VAL A 278 -14.90 -15.23 5.42
CA VAL A 278 -16.07 -14.71 6.13
C VAL A 278 -17.32 -14.83 5.24
N PRO A 279 -18.49 -15.26 5.77
CA PRO A 279 -19.72 -15.34 4.98
C PRO A 279 -20.07 -14.01 4.31
N MET A 280 -20.62 -14.10 3.09
CA MET A 280 -21.06 -12.94 2.30
C MET A 280 -19.94 -11.95 1.94
N LEU A 281 -18.67 -12.33 2.15
CA LEU A 281 -17.53 -11.62 1.56
C LEU A 281 -17.45 -12.00 0.08
N VAL A 282 -17.56 -11.02 -0.82
CA VAL A 282 -17.34 -11.25 -2.26
C VAL A 282 -15.85 -11.48 -2.52
N ASN A 283 -15.03 -10.56 -1.99
CA ASN A 283 -13.58 -10.67 -1.79
C ASN A 283 -13.15 -9.51 -0.88
N LEU A 284 -11.93 -9.54 -0.34
CA LEU A 284 -11.42 -8.47 0.53
C LEU A 284 -11.29 -7.11 -0.18
N ALA A 285 -10.98 -7.10 -1.48
CA ALA A 285 -10.79 -5.85 -2.22
C ALA A 285 -12.11 -5.07 -2.40
N ALA A 286 -13.25 -5.78 -2.47
CA ALA A 286 -14.58 -5.19 -2.54
C ALA A 286 -14.95 -4.38 -1.29
N GLU A 287 -14.37 -4.71 -0.13
CA GLU A 287 -14.60 -3.96 1.12
C GLU A 287 -13.89 -2.60 1.12
N LEU A 288 -13.02 -2.28 0.15
CA LEU A 288 -12.36 -0.97 0.08
C LEU A 288 -13.35 0.15 -0.30
N PHE A 289 -14.26 -0.14 -1.22
CA PHE A 289 -15.04 0.87 -1.95
C PHE A 289 -16.53 0.81 -1.60
N GLY A 290 -17.28 1.82 -2.04
CA GLY A 290 -18.71 2.00 -1.76
C GLY A 290 -18.97 2.85 -0.51
N GLU A 291 -20.23 3.23 -0.31
CA GLU A 291 -20.68 4.08 0.80
C GLU A 291 -20.34 3.48 2.18
N ASP A 292 -20.45 2.15 2.31
CA ASP A 292 -20.08 1.41 3.51
C ASP A 292 -18.67 0.80 3.44
N GLY A 293 -17.87 1.19 2.44
CA GLY A 293 -16.51 0.70 2.25
C GLY A 293 -15.52 1.23 3.30
N TRP A 294 -14.38 0.57 3.45
CA TRP A 294 -13.33 0.96 4.39
C TRP A 294 -12.78 2.36 4.12
N ILE A 295 -12.70 2.77 2.84
CA ILE A 295 -12.27 4.14 2.51
C ILE A 295 -13.25 5.16 3.09
N ALA A 296 -14.55 5.02 2.79
CA ALA A 296 -15.59 5.93 3.27
C ALA A 296 -15.66 5.96 4.80
N ARG A 297 -15.52 4.80 5.45
CA ARG A 297 -15.68 4.66 6.91
C ARG A 297 -14.45 5.05 7.72
N PHE A 298 -13.24 4.76 7.24
CA PHE A 298 -12.03 4.80 8.06
C PHE A 298 -10.94 5.74 7.54
N SER A 299 -10.99 6.18 6.29
CA SER A 299 -9.99 7.09 5.73
C SER A 299 -10.30 8.55 6.04
N ARG A 300 -9.26 9.37 6.23
CA ARG A 300 -9.35 10.84 6.23
C ARG A 300 -9.49 11.45 4.83
N TYR A 301 -9.19 10.67 3.80
CA TYR A 301 -9.10 11.13 2.42
C TYR A 301 -10.22 10.47 1.60
N PRO A 302 -11.47 10.95 1.68
CA PRO A 302 -12.58 10.41 0.90
C PRO A 302 -12.30 10.50 -0.60
N ARG A 303 -12.93 9.64 -1.39
CA ARG A 303 -12.89 9.78 -2.85
C ARG A 303 -13.99 10.73 -3.29
N ALA A 304 -13.60 11.89 -3.83
CA ALA A 304 -14.51 12.94 -4.28
C ALA A 304 -15.59 12.47 -5.29
N TRP A 305 -15.39 11.33 -5.96
CA TRP A 305 -16.28 10.76 -6.97
C TRP A 305 -17.26 9.70 -6.44
N VAL A 306 -17.03 9.16 -5.24
CA VAL A 306 -17.91 8.12 -4.65
C VAL A 306 -18.96 8.75 -3.71
N ASP A 307 -18.68 9.94 -3.17
CA ASP A 307 -19.51 10.58 -2.14
C ASP A 307 -20.36 11.76 -2.67
N ARG A 308 -20.63 11.83 -3.98
CA ARG A 308 -21.36 12.94 -4.64
C ARG A 308 -22.79 12.61 -5.12
N GLU A 309 -23.34 11.44 -4.78
CA GLU A 309 -24.75 11.11 -5.04
C GLU A 309 -25.57 10.98 -3.74
#